data_AF-A0A0L0NST2-F1
#
_entry.id   AF-A0A0L0NST2-F1
#
_cell.length_a   1.000
_cell.length_b   1.000
_cell.length_c   1.000
_cell.angle_alpha   90.00
_cell.angle_beta   90.00
_cell.angle_gamma   90.00
#
_symmetry.space_group_name_H-M   'P 1'
#
loop_
_entity.id
_entity.type
_entity.pdbx_description
1 polymer ?
#
loop_
_entity_poly.entity_id
_entity_poly.type
_entity_poly.pdbx_seq_one_letter_code
_entity_poly.pdbx_strand_id
1 'polypeptide(L)'
;MVRDIKQYIDASLARKIPVGYSAADDLDYRIPLSEYLECIDESPFDLADFYGVNSYQWCGDQTFYSSGYDKLVSDYADYTRPVFLSEYGCNKVTPRMFSEVQALYSDDMIGVFSGGLAYEFSQEPNNYGLVKVLDNGDVILLDDFLALKYQLETVPDINYDVVTHHLLSENMKGSVAKHDYKQPTCKSEFRNLAVEQGLPSSVADKLVDQGVDVKKGKYVTLTESQLQSSYKVFSPLGKALGTPTVRVIRDISPGSSSRGLRLPVQTIPNSGTYGVHHCHRPCIKSRKIY
;
A
#
# COMPACT_ATOMS: atom_id res chain seq x y z
N MET A 1 -15.17 -15.25 -7.06
CA MET A 1 -14.04 -15.35 -6.12
C MET A 1 -14.19 -14.40 -4.93
N VAL A 2 -14.20 -13.07 -5.12
CA VAL A 2 -14.35 -12.09 -4.02
C VAL A 2 -15.56 -12.40 -3.14
N ARG A 3 -16.75 -12.52 -3.75
CA ARG A 3 -18.00 -12.96 -3.11
C ARG A 3 -17.81 -14.18 -2.22
N ASP A 4 -17.34 -15.27 -2.81
CA ASP A 4 -17.18 -16.56 -2.14
C ASP A 4 -16.20 -16.49 -0.95
N ILE A 5 -15.07 -15.77 -1.09
CA ILE A 5 -14.09 -15.60 0.00
C ILE A 5 -14.73 -14.79 1.14
N LYS A 6 -15.45 -13.71 0.82
CA LYS A 6 -16.13 -12.88 1.82
C LYS A 6 -17.21 -13.68 2.56
N GLN A 7 -18.02 -14.45 1.85
CA GLN A 7 -19.02 -15.34 2.45
C GLN A 7 -18.37 -16.38 3.36
N TYR A 8 -17.24 -16.98 2.95
CA TYR A 8 -16.51 -17.93 3.78
C TYR A 8 -15.96 -17.27 5.05
N ILE A 9 -15.33 -16.10 4.93
CA ILE A 9 -14.86 -15.31 6.08
C ILE A 9 -16.03 -14.97 7.01
N ASP A 10 -17.18 -14.61 6.44
CA ASP A 10 -18.36 -14.28 7.22
C ASP A 10 -18.89 -15.49 8.01
N ALA A 11 -19.00 -16.65 7.38
CA ALA A 11 -19.47 -17.87 8.01
C ALA A 11 -18.46 -18.46 9.02
N SER A 12 -17.16 -18.38 8.72
CA SER A 12 -16.14 -19.19 9.41
C SER A 12 -15.26 -18.43 10.40
N LEU A 13 -15.12 -17.10 10.26
CA LEU A 13 -14.15 -16.31 11.03
C LEU A 13 -14.82 -15.26 11.91
N ALA A 14 -14.27 -15.09 13.11
CA ALA A 14 -14.69 -14.03 14.03
C ALA A 14 -14.28 -12.64 13.54
N ARG A 15 -13.08 -12.52 12.94
CA ARG A 15 -12.60 -11.27 12.34
C ARG A 15 -13.01 -11.24 10.87
N LYS A 16 -13.79 -10.24 10.48
CA LYS A 16 -14.17 -9.97 9.09
C LYS A 16 -13.01 -9.27 8.39
N ILE A 17 -12.13 -10.08 7.81
CA ILE A 17 -10.96 -9.60 7.07
C ILE A 17 -11.46 -9.06 5.71
N PRO A 18 -11.09 -7.84 5.30
CA PRO A 18 -11.51 -7.32 4.01
C PRO A 18 -10.89 -8.11 2.86
N VAL A 19 -11.64 -8.27 1.78
CA VAL A 19 -11.22 -8.95 0.56
C VAL A 19 -11.27 -7.97 -0.59
N GLY A 20 -10.09 -7.64 -1.13
CA GLY A 20 -9.97 -6.78 -2.29
C GLY A 20 -9.49 -7.51 -3.54
N TYR A 21 -9.16 -6.73 -4.56
CA TYR A 21 -8.60 -7.20 -5.82
C TYR A 21 -7.39 -6.35 -6.20
N SER A 22 -6.36 -6.96 -6.80
CA SER A 22 -5.17 -6.26 -7.31
C SER A 22 -5.10 -6.44 -8.82
N ALA A 23 -4.95 -5.35 -9.56
CA ALA A 23 -5.02 -5.31 -11.02
C ALA A 23 -3.82 -4.60 -11.63
N ALA A 24 -3.43 -5.01 -12.84
CA ALA A 24 -2.50 -4.25 -13.67
C ALA A 24 -3.12 -2.92 -14.12
N ASP A 25 -2.30 -1.89 -14.24
CA ASP A 25 -2.67 -0.57 -14.76
C ASP A 25 -2.75 -0.57 -16.30
N ASP A 26 -3.65 -1.39 -16.83
CA ASP A 26 -3.93 -1.49 -18.27
C ASP A 26 -5.03 -0.50 -18.66
N LEU A 27 -4.78 0.37 -19.63
CA LEU A 27 -5.71 1.43 -20.04
C LEU A 27 -7.05 0.89 -20.57
N ASP A 28 -7.09 -0.33 -21.10
CA ASP A 28 -8.31 -0.94 -21.63
C ASP A 28 -9.17 -1.58 -20.54
N TYR A 29 -8.60 -1.90 -19.38
CA TYR A 29 -9.27 -2.68 -18.33
C TYR A 29 -9.35 -1.99 -16.97
N ARG A 30 -8.45 -1.07 -16.64
CA ARG A 30 -8.30 -0.56 -15.27
C ARG A 30 -9.58 0.07 -14.70
N ILE A 31 -10.33 0.81 -15.52
CA ILE A 31 -11.59 1.46 -15.10
C ILE A 31 -12.78 0.53 -15.23
N PRO A 32 -13.01 -0.16 -16.37
CA PRO A 32 -14.12 -1.11 -16.43
C PRO A 32 -14.06 -2.18 -15.34
N LEU A 33 -12.86 -2.65 -14.98
CA LEU A 33 -12.67 -3.66 -13.94
C LEU A 33 -12.88 -3.09 -12.54
N SER A 34 -12.43 -1.87 -12.24
CA SER A 34 -12.69 -1.26 -10.94
C SER A 34 -14.18 -0.98 -10.75
N GLU A 35 -14.86 -0.42 -11.76
CA GLU A 35 -16.31 -0.17 -11.76
C GLU A 35 -17.10 -1.47 -11.54
N TYR A 36 -16.72 -2.56 -12.22
CA TYR A 36 -17.35 -3.86 -12.04
C TYR A 36 -17.16 -4.41 -10.62
N LEU A 37 -16.00 -4.19 -10.01
CA LEU A 37 -15.68 -4.70 -8.68
C LEU A 37 -16.20 -3.83 -7.53
N GLU A 38 -16.67 -2.60 -7.78
CA GLU A 38 -17.38 -1.80 -6.78
C GLU A 38 -18.91 -1.84 -6.91
N CYS A 39 -19.44 -2.46 -7.97
CA CYS A 39 -20.88 -2.49 -8.17
C CYS A 39 -21.55 -3.62 -7.40
N ILE A 40 -22.77 -3.38 -6.92
CA ILE A 40 -23.65 -4.36 -6.31
C ILE A 40 -24.66 -4.88 -7.33
N ASP A 41 -24.84 -6.20 -7.36
CA ASP A 41 -25.92 -6.86 -8.12
C ASP A 41 -26.95 -7.43 -7.15
N GLU A 42 -26.63 -8.54 -6.47
CA GLU A 42 -27.54 -9.22 -5.55
C GLU A 42 -27.14 -9.02 -4.08
N SER A 43 -25.84 -8.91 -3.79
CA SER A 43 -25.31 -8.98 -2.42
C SER A 43 -24.15 -8.01 -2.17
N PRO A 44 -24.02 -7.45 -0.95
CA PRO A 44 -22.83 -6.72 -0.53
C PRO A 44 -21.52 -7.54 -0.57
N PHE A 45 -21.61 -8.86 -0.73
CA PHE A 45 -20.46 -9.73 -0.94
C PHE A 45 -19.88 -9.62 -2.35
N ASP A 46 -20.64 -9.15 -3.34
CA ASP A 46 -20.21 -9.06 -4.74
C ASP A 46 -19.09 -8.02 -4.92
N LEU A 47 -19.08 -6.99 -4.07
CA LEU A 47 -18.14 -5.88 -4.11
C LEU A 47 -16.80 -6.25 -3.48
N ALA A 48 -15.70 -5.77 -4.06
CA ALA A 48 -14.41 -5.71 -3.42
C ALA A 48 -14.43 -4.69 -2.26
N ASP A 49 -13.76 -5.05 -1.16
CA ASP A 49 -13.63 -4.15 0.00
C ASP A 49 -12.56 -3.07 -0.20
N PHE A 50 -11.61 -3.31 -1.10
CA PHE A 50 -10.57 -2.38 -1.55
C PHE A 50 -10.03 -2.79 -2.93
N TYR A 51 -9.34 -1.87 -3.60
CA TYR A 51 -8.75 -2.10 -4.92
C TYR A 51 -7.27 -1.72 -4.95
N GLY A 52 -6.43 -2.60 -5.48
CA GLY A 52 -5.01 -2.40 -5.66
C GLY A 52 -4.68 -2.18 -7.13
N VAL A 53 -3.91 -1.14 -7.44
CA VAL A 53 -3.41 -0.87 -8.78
C VAL A 53 -1.91 -1.13 -8.84
N ASN A 54 -1.46 -2.00 -9.74
CA ASN A 54 -0.05 -2.22 -10.03
C ASN A 54 0.38 -1.20 -11.09
N SER A 55 0.85 -0.03 -10.64
CA SER A 55 1.21 1.08 -11.53
C SER A 55 2.72 1.31 -11.57
N TYR A 56 3.28 1.15 -12.76
CA TYR A 56 4.70 1.39 -13.07
C TYR A 56 4.88 2.61 -13.99
N GLN A 57 3.91 3.53 -14.00
CA GLN A 57 3.93 4.71 -14.89
C GLN A 57 5.10 5.67 -14.58
N TRP A 58 5.53 5.74 -13.33
CA TRP A 58 6.62 6.62 -12.89
C TRP A 58 7.98 5.91 -13.02
N CYS A 59 8.79 6.28 -14.01
CA CYS A 59 10.13 5.75 -14.23
C CYS A 59 11.18 6.87 -14.24
N GLY A 60 12.15 6.81 -13.31
CA GLY A 60 13.23 7.80 -13.21
C GLY A 60 12.78 9.14 -12.64
N ASP A 61 13.37 10.22 -13.13
CA ASP A 61 13.01 11.58 -12.71
C ASP A 61 11.74 12.04 -13.44
N GLN A 62 10.64 12.14 -12.70
CA GLN A 62 9.33 12.53 -13.20
C GLN A 62 8.67 13.53 -12.24
N THR A 63 7.57 14.09 -12.72
CA THR A 63 6.64 14.90 -11.95
C THR A 63 5.29 14.18 -11.89
N PHE A 64 4.39 14.66 -11.02
CA PHE A 64 3.01 14.17 -10.95
C PHE A 64 2.29 14.15 -12.33
N TYR A 65 2.52 15.17 -13.15
CA TYR A 65 1.92 15.28 -14.48
C TYR A 65 2.65 14.47 -15.55
N SER A 66 3.99 14.47 -15.54
CA SER A 66 4.78 13.78 -16.57
C SER A 66 4.78 12.27 -16.40
N SER A 67 4.58 11.77 -15.17
CA SER A 67 4.38 10.35 -14.89
C SER A 67 3.01 9.85 -15.34
N GLY A 68 1.98 10.71 -15.37
CA GLY A 68 0.59 10.29 -15.59
C GLY A 68 -0.19 10.02 -14.31
N TYR A 69 0.41 10.25 -13.13
CA TYR A 69 -0.28 10.14 -11.85
C TYR A 69 -1.46 11.14 -11.72
N ASP A 70 -1.39 12.28 -12.40
CA ASP A 70 -2.52 13.22 -12.55
C ASP A 70 -3.76 12.55 -13.16
N LYS A 71 -3.55 11.78 -14.24
CA LYS A 71 -4.61 11.01 -14.89
C LYS A 71 -5.07 9.89 -13.98
N LEU A 72 -4.13 9.17 -13.38
CA LEU A 72 -4.44 8.08 -12.45
C LEU A 72 -5.32 8.55 -11.26
N VAL A 73 -5.06 9.73 -10.69
CA VAL A 73 -5.95 10.33 -9.68
C VAL A 73 -7.32 10.62 -10.27
N SER A 74 -7.38 11.28 -11.43
CA SER A 74 -8.66 11.61 -12.09
C SER A 74 -9.49 10.38 -12.42
N ASP A 75 -8.85 9.27 -12.78
CA ASP A 75 -9.49 8.03 -13.16
C ASP A 75 -10.19 7.33 -11.99
N TYR A 76 -9.64 7.46 -10.77
CA TYR A 76 -10.19 6.83 -9.56
C TYR A 76 -10.88 7.82 -8.62
N ALA A 77 -11.07 9.08 -9.02
CA ALA A 77 -11.63 10.13 -8.16
C ALA A 77 -13.05 9.80 -7.67
N ASP A 78 -13.87 9.15 -8.51
CA ASP A 78 -15.25 8.76 -8.20
C ASP A 78 -15.35 7.35 -7.59
N TYR A 79 -14.23 6.64 -7.43
CA TYR A 79 -14.20 5.27 -6.93
C TYR A 79 -14.59 5.23 -5.45
N THR A 80 -15.55 4.40 -5.09
CA THR A 80 -16.22 4.47 -3.79
C THR A 80 -15.56 3.62 -2.69
N ARG A 81 -14.49 2.90 -3.02
CA ARG A 81 -13.75 2.02 -2.10
C ARG A 81 -12.30 2.47 -1.94
N PRO A 82 -11.61 2.10 -0.85
CA PRO A 82 -10.19 2.38 -0.72
C PRO A 82 -9.40 1.83 -1.91
N VAL A 83 -8.68 2.71 -2.61
CA VAL A 83 -7.75 2.36 -3.68
C VAL A 83 -6.33 2.69 -3.26
N PHE A 84 -5.36 1.85 -3.59
CA PHE A 84 -3.94 2.10 -3.32
C PHE A 84 -3.07 1.51 -4.43
N LEU A 85 -1.81 1.92 -4.51
CA LEU A 85 -0.86 1.29 -5.41
C LEU A 85 -0.39 -0.04 -4.80
N SER A 86 -0.96 -1.16 -5.23
CA SER A 86 -0.54 -2.48 -4.74
C SER A 86 0.88 -2.84 -5.18
N GLU A 87 1.36 -2.22 -6.26
CA GLU A 87 2.76 -2.24 -6.67
C GLU A 87 3.14 -0.88 -7.27
N TYR A 88 4.32 -0.37 -6.93
CA TYR A 88 5.02 0.71 -7.63
C TYR A 88 6.55 0.47 -7.63
N GLY A 89 7.28 1.28 -8.39
CA GLY A 89 8.75 1.27 -8.40
C GLY A 89 9.35 0.79 -9.72
N CYS A 90 9.00 1.44 -10.83
CA CYS A 90 9.51 1.12 -12.17
C CYS A 90 11.05 1.05 -12.20
N ASN A 91 11.59 -0.05 -12.71
CA ASN A 91 13.04 -0.26 -12.80
C ASN A 91 13.64 0.00 -14.20
N LYS A 92 12.94 0.72 -15.10
CA LYS A 92 13.49 1.10 -16.42
C LYS A 92 14.67 2.08 -16.32
N VAL A 93 14.75 2.82 -15.23
CA VAL A 93 15.88 3.71 -14.89
C VAL A 93 16.40 3.29 -13.52
N THR A 94 17.68 2.98 -13.44
CA THR A 94 18.33 2.47 -12.22
C THR A 94 19.57 3.29 -11.86
N PRO A 95 19.91 3.48 -10.56
CA PRO A 95 19.14 3.03 -9.40
C PRO A 95 17.80 3.77 -9.28
N ARG A 96 16.80 3.12 -8.66
CA ARG A 96 15.47 3.71 -8.49
C ARG A 96 15.53 4.76 -7.40
N MET A 97 15.17 5.99 -7.76
CA MET A 97 15.19 7.13 -6.81
C MET A 97 13.93 7.19 -5.94
N PHE A 98 12.88 6.44 -6.29
CA PHE A 98 11.59 6.37 -5.60
C PHE A 98 10.92 7.74 -5.37
N SER A 99 11.14 8.72 -6.26
CA SER A 99 10.55 10.06 -6.11
C SER A 99 9.02 10.07 -6.19
N GLU A 100 8.42 9.03 -6.78
CA GLU A 100 6.98 8.77 -6.74
C GLU A 100 6.42 8.65 -5.32
N VAL A 101 7.23 8.28 -4.34
CA VAL A 101 6.80 8.23 -2.93
C VAL A 101 6.39 9.61 -2.44
N GLN A 102 7.10 10.68 -2.82
CA GLN A 102 6.71 12.04 -2.45
C GLN A 102 5.38 12.45 -3.08
N ALA A 103 5.12 12.01 -4.32
CA ALA A 103 3.86 12.26 -5.00
C ALA A 103 2.71 11.43 -4.40
N LEU A 104 2.95 10.17 -4.07
CA LEU A 104 1.95 9.25 -3.52
C LEU A 104 1.37 9.74 -2.18
N TYR A 105 2.16 10.48 -1.42
CA TYR A 105 1.77 11.05 -0.13
C TYR A 105 1.57 12.58 -0.18
N SER A 106 1.46 13.19 -1.37
CA SER A 106 1.12 14.60 -1.52
C SER A 106 -0.38 14.83 -1.41
N ASP A 107 -0.78 16.10 -1.17
CA ASP A 107 -2.19 16.52 -1.14
C ASP A 107 -2.94 16.16 -2.44
N ASP A 108 -2.24 16.09 -3.59
CA ASP A 108 -2.82 15.74 -4.88
C ASP A 108 -3.20 14.24 -4.99
N MET A 109 -2.55 13.34 -4.25
CA MET A 109 -2.84 11.90 -4.27
C MET A 109 -3.64 11.41 -3.07
N ILE A 110 -3.37 11.91 -1.86
CA ILE A 110 -3.99 11.38 -0.62
C ILE A 110 -5.50 11.59 -0.54
N GLY A 111 -6.06 12.47 -1.38
CA GLY A 111 -7.51 12.63 -1.54
C GLY A 111 -8.19 11.44 -2.23
N VAL A 112 -7.44 10.61 -2.96
CA VAL A 112 -7.95 9.47 -3.73
C VAL A 112 -7.25 8.15 -3.34
N PHE A 113 -5.92 8.13 -3.29
CA PHE A 113 -5.13 6.93 -3.02
C PHE A 113 -4.74 6.80 -1.55
N SER A 114 -4.87 5.59 -1.01
CA SER A 114 -4.54 5.19 0.36
C SER A 114 -3.08 4.75 0.54
N GLY A 115 -2.15 5.32 -0.24
CA GLY A 115 -0.73 4.97 -0.25
C GLY A 115 -0.39 3.83 -1.21
N GLY A 116 0.64 3.04 -0.90
CA GLY A 116 1.07 1.94 -1.75
C GLY A 116 2.26 1.12 -1.25
N LEU A 117 2.63 0.11 -2.04
CA LEU A 117 3.66 -0.88 -1.72
C LEU A 117 4.74 -0.91 -2.83
N ALA A 118 6.00 -0.69 -2.46
CA ALA A 118 7.11 -0.81 -3.41
C ALA A 118 7.33 -2.28 -3.79
N TYR A 119 7.50 -2.55 -5.07
CA TYR A 119 7.81 -3.88 -5.61
C TYR A 119 9.32 -3.97 -5.91
N GLU A 120 10.10 -4.90 -5.35
CA GLU A 120 9.79 -5.88 -4.31
C GLU A 120 10.96 -6.00 -3.32
N PHE A 121 10.81 -6.76 -2.23
CA PHE A 121 11.84 -6.78 -1.19
C PHE A 121 13.10 -7.54 -1.61
N SER A 122 12.99 -8.81 -2.02
CA SER A 122 14.14 -9.64 -2.40
C SER A 122 14.54 -9.44 -3.86
N GLN A 123 15.84 -9.47 -4.11
CA GLN A 123 16.41 -9.39 -5.45
C GLN A 123 16.26 -10.72 -6.19
N GLU A 124 15.35 -10.71 -7.15
CA GLU A 124 15.08 -11.81 -8.07
C GLU A 124 15.61 -11.50 -9.49
N PRO A 125 15.53 -12.44 -10.46
CA PRO A 125 16.03 -12.22 -11.83
C PRO A 125 15.37 -11.04 -12.58
N ASN A 126 14.23 -10.55 -12.11
CA ASN A 126 13.49 -9.41 -12.67
C ASN A 126 14.09 -8.03 -12.30
N ASN A 127 15.08 -7.98 -11.40
CA ASN A 127 15.78 -6.76 -10.97
C ASN A 127 14.91 -5.72 -10.26
N TYR A 128 14.00 -6.15 -9.38
CA TYR A 128 13.17 -5.27 -8.56
C TYR A 128 13.53 -5.24 -7.06
N GLY A 129 14.51 -6.04 -6.63
CA GLY A 129 14.82 -6.19 -5.22
C GLY A 129 15.37 -4.94 -4.54
N LEU A 130 15.05 -4.79 -3.26
CA LEU A 130 15.69 -3.84 -2.35
C LEU A 130 16.89 -4.48 -1.64
N VAL A 131 16.88 -5.80 -1.46
CA VAL A 131 17.95 -6.54 -0.78
C VAL A 131 18.32 -7.81 -1.54
N LYS A 132 19.59 -8.20 -1.47
CA LYS A 132 20.05 -9.50 -1.95
C LYS A 132 20.22 -10.46 -0.77
N VAL A 133 19.49 -11.56 -0.80
CA VAL A 133 19.64 -12.66 0.17
C VAL A 133 20.75 -13.60 -0.32
N LEU A 134 21.71 -13.92 0.55
CA LEU A 134 22.82 -14.82 0.25
C LEU A 134 22.45 -16.27 0.63
N ASP A 135 23.19 -17.24 0.08
CA ASP A 135 22.93 -18.68 0.31
C ASP A 135 22.99 -19.08 1.79
N ASN A 136 23.75 -18.34 2.61
CA ASN A 136 23.84 -18.55 4.06
C ASN A 136 22.76 -17.82 4.87
N GLY A 137 21.82 -17.14 4.21
CA GLY A 137 20.75 -16.34 4.81
C GLY A 137 21.15 -14.91 5.21
N ASP A 138 22.43 -14.54 5.08
CA ASP A 138 22.83 -13.14 5.26
C ASP A 138 22.24 -12.25 4.16
N VAL A 139 22.14 -10.95 4.44
CA VAL A 139 21.47 -10.00 3.54
C VAL A 139 22.41 -8.85 3.17
N ILE A 140 22.47 -8.49 1.90
CA ILE A 140 23.13 -7.28 1.40
C ILE A 140 22.04 -6.28 1.01
N LEU A 141 22.03 -5.09 1.62
CA LEU A 141 21.17 -3.99 1.18
C LEU A 141 21.64 -3.51 -0.20
N LEU A 142 20.71 -3.21 -1.09
CA LEU A 142 20.99 -2.60 -2.39
C LEU A 142 20.78 -1.08 -2.33
N ASP A 143 21.25 -0.35 -3.34
CA ASP A 143 21.12 1.12 -3.40
C ASP A 143 19.65 1.56 -3.36
N ASP A 144 18.78 0.78 -4.02
CA ASP A 144 17.33 1.00 -4.03
C ASP A 144 16.71 0.95 -2.62
N PHE A 145 17.23 0.13 -1.69
CA PHE A 145 16.78 0.13 -0.30
C PHE A 145 17.06 1.47 0.38
N LEU A 146 18.26 2.04 0.13
CA LEU A 146 18.65 3.32 0.71
C LEU A 146 17.82 4.47 0.13
N ALA A 147 17.55 4.43 -1.17
CA ALA A 147 16.69 5.41 -1.84
C ALA A 147 15.25 5.35 -1.32
N LEU A 148 14.63 4.16 -1.27
CA LEU A 148 13.26 4.02 -0.76
C LEU A 148 13.17 4.45 0.71
N LYS A 149 14.13 4.03 1.54
CA LYS A 149 14.21 4.43 2.95
C LYS A 149 14.27 5.95 3.09
N TYR A 150 15.13 6.60 2.31
CA TYR A 150 15.25 8.06 2.34
C TYR A 150 13.91 8.72 2.01
N GLN A 151 13.25 8.29 0.93
CA GLN A 151 11.97 8.87 0.53
C GLN A 151 10.91 8.71 1.61
N LEU A 152 10.76 7.52 2.17
CA LEU A 152 9.79 7.23 3.25
C LEU A 152 10.07 8.04 4.52
N GLU A 153 11.33 8.30 4.86
CA GLU A 153 11.72 9.12 6.02
C GLU A 153 11.50 10.62 5.80
N THR A 154 11.39 11.08 4.55
CA THR A 154 11.19 12.49 4.21
C THR A 154 9.78 12.81 3.74
N VAL A 155 8.87 11.84 3.72
CA VAL A 155 7.44 12.08 3.45
C VAL A 155 6.89 13.07 4.49
N PRO A 156 6.19 14.13 4.07
CA PRO A 156 5.54 15.05 5.01
C PRO A 156 4.44 14.34 5.81
N ASP A 157 4.13 14.87 7.00
CA ASP A 157 2.97 14.38 7.77
C ASP A 157 1.71 14.47 6.90
N ILE A 158 0.88 13.42 6.95
CA ILE A 158 -0.37 13.36 6.19
C ILE A 158 -1.27 14.52 6.61
N ASN A 159 -1.69 15.31 5.62
CA ASN A 159 -2.64 16.39 5.83
C ASN A 159 -4.07 15.83 5.97
N TYR A 160 -4.46 15.51 7.21
CA TYR A 160 -5.79 14.95 7.50
C TYR A 160 -6.94 15.88 7.12
N ASP A 161 -6.72 17.20 7.04
CA ASP A 161 -7.76 18.12 6.60
C ASP A 161 -8.07 17.92 5.10
N VAL A 162 -7.07 17.63 4.28
CA VAL A 162 -7.25 17.29 2.85
C VAL A 162 -8.00 15.98 2.71
N VAL A 163 -7.58 14.93 3.44
CA VAL A 163 -8.28 13.64 3.45
C VAL A 163 -9.74 13.82 3.87
N THR A 164 -9.97 14.54 4.97
CA THR A 164 -11.32 14.78 5.49
C THR A 164 -12.13 15.65 4.53
N HIS A 165 -11.54 16.68 3.93
CA HIS A 165 -12.23 17.50 2.95
C HIS A 165 -12.65 16.68 1.73
N HIS A 166 -11.78 15.83 1.16
CA HIS A 166 -12.17 14.97 0.04
C HIS A 166 -13.28 13.99 0.41
N LEU A 167 -13.21 13.39 1.60
CA LEU A 167 -14.27 12.51 2.11
C LEU A 167 -15.61 13.25 2.31
N LEU A 168 -15.58 14.55 2.64
CA LEU A 168 -16.76 15.36 2.95
C LEU A 168 -17.25 16.24 1.79
N SER A 169 -16.39 16.63 0.86
CA SER A 169 -16.69 17.58 -0.23
C SER A 169 -17.54 16.95 -1.32
N GLU A 170 -17.46 15.63 -1.46
CA GLU A 170 -18.35 14.84 -2.30
C GLU A 170 -19.78 14.74 -1.71
N ASN A 171 -20.07 15.30 -0.51
CA ASN A 171 -21.41 15.31 0.09
C ASN A 171 -21.67 16.43 1.13
N MET A 172 -21.63 17.72 0.76
CA MET A 172 -22.21 18.77 1.62
C MET A 172 -23.04 19.85 0.90
N LYS A 173 -24.19 19.40 0.37
CA LYS A 173 -25.47 20.08 0.62
C LYS A 173 -26.42 19.12 1.33
N GLY A 174 -26.12 18.74 2.57
CA GLY A 174 -27.06 17.95 3.36
C GLY A 174 -26.43 17.32 4.60
N SER A 175 -26.80 17.86 5.76
CA SER A 175 -26.80 17.29 7.11
C SER A 175 -26.10 15.95 7.35
N VAL A 176 -25.14 16.01 8.28
CA VAL A 176 -24.57 14.92 9.09
C VAL A 176 -25.66 13.98 9.62
N ALA A 177 -26.08 13.00 8.82
CA ALA A 177 -26.97 11.93 9.21
C ALA A 177 -26.73 10.73 8.28
N LYS A 178 -25.96 9.74 8.75
CA LYS A 178 -25.76 8.41 8.14
C LYS A 178 -25.44 8.46 6.64
N HIS A 179 -24.15 8.41 6.30
CA HIS A 179 -23.71 8.15 4.94
C HIS A 179 -24.23 6.79 4.46
N ASP A 180 -25.38 6.82 3.80
CA ASP A 180 -25.83 5.78 2.88
C ASP A 180 -25.11 6.08 1.56
N TYR A 181 -23.81 5.73 1.47
CA TYR A 181 -23.15 5.70 0.16
C TYR A 181 -23.93 4.68 -0.67
N LYS A 182 -24.83 5.16 -1.52
CA LYS A 182 -25.63 4.30 -2.38
C LYS A 182 -24.66 3.61 -3.32
N GLN A 183 -24.35 2.35 -2.99
CA GLN A 183 -23.40 1.54 -3.73
C GLN A 183 -23.81 1.52 -5.22
N PRO A 184 -22.85 1.70 -6.15
CA PRO A 184 -23.16 1.67 -7.57
C PRO A 184 -23.84 0.34 -7.91
N THR A 185 -24.96 0.36 -8.64
CA THR A 185 -25.58 -0.87 -9.13
C THR A 185 -24.87 -1.34 -10.38
N CYS A 186 -24.69 -2.66 -10.54
CA CYS A 186 -24.02 -3.20 -11.71
C CYS A 186 -24.74 -2.84 -13.01
N LYS A 187 -23.95 -2.39 -14.00
CA LYS A 187 -24.41 -2.19 -15.38
C LYS A 187 -24.55 -3.55 -16.06
N SER A 188 -25.37 -3.63 -17.09
CA SER A 188 -25.51 -4.84 -17.91
C SER A 188 -24.27 -5.13 -18.78
N GLU A 189 -23.42 -4.14 -18.99
CA GLU A 189 -22.20 -4.25 -19.79
C GLU A 189 -21.09 -3.36 -19.23
N PHE A 190 -19.85 -3.82 -19.39
CA PHE A 190 -18.65 -3.06 -19.10
C PHE A 190 -17.70 -3.21 -20.28
N ARG A 191 -17.03 -2.12 -20.67
CA ARG A 191 -16.08 -2.17 -21.78
C ARG A 191 -15.00 -3.22 -21.52
N ASN A 192 -14.73 -4.06 -22.52
CA ASN A 192 -13.70 -5.10 -22.48
C ASN A 192 -13.92 -6.21 -21.42
N LEU A 193 -15.08 -6.29 -20.76
CA LEU A 193 -15.39 -7.36 -19.80
C LEU A 193 -16.59 -8.19 -20.26
N ALA A 194 -16.42 -9.52 -20.26
CA ALA A 194 -17.47 -10.47 -20.63
C ALA A 194 -18.37 -10.82 -19.42
N VAL A 195 -19.09 -9.84 -18.89
CA VAL A 195 -19.94 -9.99 -17.69
C VAL A 195 -21.26 -10.73 -17.96
N GLU A 196 -21.68 -10.79 -19.21
CA GLU A 196 -22.92 -11.44 -19.67
C GLU A 196 -22.95 -12.95 -19.42
N GLN A 197 -21.79 -13.56 -19.19
CA GLN A 197 -21.66 -14.99 -18.89
C GLN A 197 -22.10 -15.32 -17.46
N GLY A 198 -22.27 -14.29 -16.61
CA GLY A 198 -22.59 -14.45 -15.20
C GLY A 198 -21.47 -15.11 -14.40
N LEU A 199 -21.74 -15.39 -13.13
CA LEU A 199 -20.79 -16.04 -12.25
C LEU A 199 -20.83 -17.57 -12.47
N PRO A 200 -19.69 -18.23 -12.72
CA PRO A 200 -19.65 -19.67 -12.86
C PRO A 200 -20.00 -20.35 -11.52
N SER A 201 -20.52 -21.57 -11.60
CA SER A 201 -20.69 -22.42 -10.40
C SER A 201 -19.34 -22.64 -9.73
N SER A 202 -19.29 -22.44 -8.40
CA SER A 202 -18.07 -22.51 -7.61
C SER A 202 -18.14 -23.68 -6.63
N VAL A 203 -17.00 -24.31 -6.34
CA VAL A 203 -16.91 -25.28 -5.23
C VAL A 203 -17.04 -24.61 -3.86
N ALA A 204 -16.96 -23.28 -3.82
CA ALA A 204 -16.97 -22.51 -2.59
C ALA A 204 -18.29 -22.63 -1.83
N ASP A 205 -19.44 -22.77 -2.49
CA ASP A 205 -20.73 -22.93 -1.82
C ASP A 205 -20.69 -24.07 -0.79
N LYS A 206 -20.09 -25.21 -1.18
CA LYS A 206 -19.89 -26.34 -0.26
C LYS A 206 -18.94 -26.02 0.88
N LEU A 207 -17.86 -25.28 0.61
CA LEU A 207 -16.87 -24.91 1.63
C LEU A 207 -17.42 -23.88 2.62
N VAL A 208 -18.30 -22.98 2.16
CA VAL A 208 -19.01 -22.01 3.00
C VAL A 208 -20.01 -22.74 3.91
N ASP A 209 -20.80 -23.66 3.35
CA ASP A 209 -21.82 -24.40 4.10
C ASP A 209 -21.25 -25.41 5.09
N GLN A 210 -20.23 -26.17 4.67
CA GLN A 210 -19.67 -27.26 5.47
C GLN A 210 -18.52 -26.82 6.36
N GLY A 211 -17.94 -25.64 6.09
CA GLY A 211 -16.67 -25.21 6.65
C GLY A 211 -15.50 -26.04 6.10
N VAL A 212 -14.28 -25.61 6.45
CA VAL A 212 -13.05 -26.36 6.17
C VAL A 212 -12.39 -26.74 7.48
N ASP A 213 -12.15 -28.04 7.68
CA ASP A 213 -11.39 -28.51 8.83
C ASP A 213 -9.91 -28.14 8.65
N VAL A 214 -9.45 -27.20 9.48
CA VAL A 214 -8.08 -26.70 9.48
C VAL A 214 -7.55 -26.60 10.89
N LYS A 215 -6.28 -26.95 11.08
CA LYS A 215 -5.58 -26.72 12.34
C LYS A 215 -5.42 -25.22 12.56
N LYS A 216 -6.20 -24.66 13.50
CA LYS A 216 -6.10 -23.24 13.86
C LYS A 216 -4.74 -22.94 14.48
N GLY A 217 -4.11 -21.86 14.00
CA GLY A 217 -2.89 -21.32 14.61
C GLY A 217 -3.15 -20.80 16.02
N LYS A 218 -2.08 -20.63 16.79
CA LYS A 218 -2.12 -19.98 18.10
C LYS A 218 -1.04 -18.91 18.18
N TYR A 219 -1.26 -17.89 18.99
CA TYR A 219 -0.20 -16.95 19.33
C TYR A 219 0.96 -17.70 20.00
N VAL A 220 2.18 -17.30 19.66
CA VAL A 220 3.41 -17.81 20.26
C VAL A 220 4.09 -16.67 20.99
N THR A 221 4.55 -16.94 22.21
CA THR A 221 5.38 -16.00 22.95
C THR A 221 6.78 -16.04 22.38
N LEU A 222 7.32 -14.88 22.01
CA LEU A 222 8.69 -14.74 21.55
C LEU A 222 9.61 -14.47 22.75
N THR A 223 10.76 -15.14 22.79
CA THR A 223 11.84 -14.82 23.72
C THR A 223 12.67 -13.64 23.21
N GLU A 224 13.39 -12.96 24.09
CA GLU A 224 14.28 -11.85 23.69
C GLU A 224 15.32 -12.30 22.65
N SER A 225 15.83 -13.52 22.77
CA SER A 225 16.77 -14.09 21.79
C SER A 225 16.15 -14.27 20.40
N GLN A 226 14.84 -14.50 20.31
CA GLN A 226 14.10 -14.60 19.05
C GLN A 226 13.79 -13.23 18.42
N LEU A 227 13.99 -12.15 19.17
CA LEU A 227 13.87 -10.77 18.67
C LEU A 227 15.19 -10.27 18.06
N GLN A 228 16.25 -11.08 18.05
CA GLN A 228 17.51 -10.75 17.42
C GLN A 228 17.75 -11.66 16.22
N SER A 229 18.11 -11.07 15.07
CA SER A 229 18.47 -11.86 13.89
C SER A 229 19.76 -12.65 14.13
N SER A 230 19.77 -13.93 13.74
CA SER A 230 21.00 -14.73 13.65
C SER A 230 21.82 -14.44 12.40
N TYR A 231 21.22 -13.76 11.41
CA TYR A 231 21.84 -13.42 10.13
C TYR A 231 22.43 -12.01 10.16
N LYS A 232 23.52 -11.82 9.41
CA LYS A 232 24.21 -10.54 9.26
C LYS A 232 23.59 -9.74 8.11
N VAL A 233 23.65 -8.42 8.26
CA VAL A 233 23.24 -7.49 7.22
C VAL A 233 24.45 -6.68 6.79
N PHE A 234 24.62 -6.47 5.49
CA PHE A 234 25.72 -5.71 4.91
C PHE A 234 25.18 -4.51 4.13
N SER A 235 25.93 -3.43 4.10
CA SER A 235 25.65 -2.29 3.20
C SER A 235 25.91 -2.67 1.73
N PRO A 236 25.50 -1.83 0.76
CA PRO A 236 25.82 -2.07 -0.65
C PRO A 236 27.32 -2.23 -0.94
N LEU A 237 28.17 -1.59 -0.11
CA LEU A 237 29.63 -1.68 -0.20
C LEU A 237 30.23 -2.89 0.56
N GLY A 238 29.40 -3.81 1.05
CA GLY A 238 29.83 -5.00 1.77
C GLY A 238 30.25 -4.77 3.23
N LYS A 239 30.03 -3.57 3.79
CA LYS A 239 30.33 -3.30 5.20
C LYS A 239 29.26 -3.93 6.08
N ALA A 240 29.67 -4.76 7.05
CA ALA A 240 28.74 -5.31 8.04
C ALA A 240 28.04 -4.18 8.81
N LEU A 241 26.72 -4.26 8.87
CA LEU A 241 25.84 -3.43 9.68
C LEU A 241 25.58 -4.12 11.02
N GLY A 242 25.06 -3.35 11.99
CA GLY A 242 24.66 -3.92 13.28
C GLY A 242 23.60 -5.02 13.12
N THR A 243 23.58 -5.96 14.05
CA THR A 243 22.59 -7.04 14.05
C THR A 243 21.17 -6.47 14.19
N PRO A 244 20.26 -6.71 13.23
CA PRO A 244 18.89 -6.26 13.36
C PRO A 244 18.22 -6.83 14.59
N THR A 245 17.47 -5.98 15.29
CA THR A 245 16.65 -6.37 16.44
C THR A 245 15.23 -5.89 16.23
N VAL A 246 14.27 -6.73 16.60
CA VAL A 246 12.85 -6.39 16.65
C VAL A 246 12.56 -5.86 18.05
N ARG A 247 11.95 -4.68 18.14
CA ARG A 247 11.54 -4.09 19.42
C ARG A 247 10.03 -3.98 19.48
N VAL A 248 9.46 -4.38 20.61
CA VAL A 248 8.05 -4.10 20.90
C VAL A 248 7.89 -2.60 21.14
N ILE A 249 7.25 -1.92 20.19
CA ILE A 249 6.95 -0.47 20.27
C ILE A 249 5.59 -0.18 20.90
N ARG A 250 4.67 -1.14 20.85
CA ARG A 250 3.33 -1.06 21.45
C ARG A 250 2.86 -2.44 21.86
N ASP A 251 2.57 -2.61 23.14
CA ASP A 251 1.91 -3.81 23.65
C ASP A 251 0.39 -3.62 23.58
N ILE A 252 -0.29 -4.47 22.82
CA ILE A 252 -1.75 -4.44 22.63
C ILE A 252 -2.48 -5.46 23.52
N SER A 253 -1.77 -6.08 24.47
CA SER A 253 -2.36 -7.01 25.42
C SER A 253 -3.35 -6.30 26.36
N PRO A 254 -4.47 -6.93 26.75
CA PRO A 254 -5.41 -6.33 27.69
C PRO A 254 -4.72 -5.92 29.00
N GLY A 255 -4.76 -4.62 29.35
CA GLY A 255 -4.20 -4.08 30.60
C GLY A 255 -2.84 -3.39 30.48
N SER A 256 -2.22 -3.33 29.29
CA SER A 256 -1.01 -2.54 29.06
C SER A 256 -1.35 -1.03 28.93
N SER A 257 -0.72 -0.16 29.72
CA SER A 257 -0.91 1.28 29.58
C SER A 257 -0.02 1.81 28.45
N SER A 258 -0.58 2.10 27.28
CA SER A 258 0.16 2.73 26.19
C SER A 258 0.35 4.23 26.44
N ARG A 259 1.33 4.62 27.26
CA ARG A 259 1.88 5.99 27.18
C ARG A 259 2.76 6.06 25.94
N GLY A 260 2.33 6.81 24.94
CA GLY A 260 3.02 6.95 23.66
C GLY A 260 4.45 7.43 23.84
N LEU A 261 5.41 6.52 23.64
CA LEU A 261 6.79 6.89 23.36
C LEU A 261 6.84 7.31 21.88
N ARG A 262 6.95 8.62 21.62
CA ARG A 262 7.47 9.09 20.31
C ARG A 262 8.88 8.52 20.17
N LEU A 263 9.14 7.83 19.06
CA LEU A 263 10.47 7.31 18.75
C LEU A 263 11.44 8.50 18.57
N PRO A 264 12.62 8.50 19.22
CA PRO A 264 13.67 9.41 18.83
C PRO A 264 14.17 9.01 17.44
N VAL A 265 14.25 9.98 16.53
CA VAL A 265 14.91 9.83 15.23
C VAL A 265 16.36 9.41 15.50
N GLN A 266 16.72 8.17 15.15
CA GLN A 266 18.11 7.74 15.22
C GLN A 266 18.88 8.43 14.10
N THR A 267 19.73 9.39 14.47
CA THR A 267 20.75 9.94 13.59
C THR A 267 21.83 8.87 13.37
N ILE A 268 21.85 8.28 12.16
CA ILE A 268 22.98 7.44 11.73
C ILE A 268 24.12 8.40 11.36
N PRO A 269 25.39 8.12 11.75
CA PRO A 269 26.51 9.00 11.41
C PRO A 269 26.70 9.08 9.90
N ASN A 270 26.76 10.30 9.38
CA ASN A 270 27.15 10.60 7.99
C ASN A 270 28.47 9.88 7.67
N SER A 271 28.41 8.85 6.84
CA SER A 271 29.59 8.34 6.14
C SER A 271 29.47 8.68 4.66
N GLY A 272 30.28 9.64 4.22
CA GLY A 272 30.76 9.71 2.84
C GLY A 272 29.87 10.45 1.86
N THR A 273 30.28 11.68 1.59
CA THR A 273 30.00 12.51 0.40
C THR A 273 29.58 11.74 -0.87
N TYR A 274 28.31 11.87 -1.25
CA TYR A 274 27.91 11.86 -2.65
C TYR A 274 27.78 13.31 -3.13
N GLY A 275 28.39 13.61 -4.27
CA GLY A 275 28.54 14.96 -4.83
C GLY A 275 27.19 15.65 -5.03
N VAL A 276 27.05 16.82 -4.43
CA VAL A 276 25.92 17.73 -4.60
C VAL A 276 26.01 18.33 -6.00
N HIS A 277 25.18 17.86 -6.92
CA HIS A 277 24.84 18.67 -8.09
C HIS A 277 23.84 19.75 -7.65
N HIS A 278 24.25 21.01 -7.80
CA HIS A 278 23.47 22.19 -7.48
C HIS A 278 22.15 22.26 -8.26
N CYS A 279 21.02 22.12 -7.57
CA CYS A 279 19.74 22.68 -8.00
C CYS A 279 19.49 24.00 -7.26
N HIS A 280 19.55 25.11 -7.98
CA HIS A 280 19.14 26.43 -7.53
C HIS A 280 17.61 26.55 -7.63
N ARG A 281 16.90 26.68 -6.49
CA ARG A 281 15.74 27.59 -6.26
C ARG A 281 15.24 27.52 -4.80
N PRO A 282 14.58 28.57 -4.29
CA PRO A 282 14.81 29.08 -2.94
C PRO A 282 13.95 28.46 -1.84
N CYS A 283 14.58 28.22 -0.68
CA CYS A 283 13.92 27.85 0.58
C CYS A 283 12.95 28.93 1.06
N ILE A 284 11.67 28.56 1.24
CA ILE A 284 10.70 29.37 1.96
C ILE A 284 11.00 29.24 3.46
N LYS A 285 11.33 30.37 4.10
CA LYS A 285 11.53 30.50 5.55
C LYS A 285 10.20 30.30 6.29
N SER A 286 10.11 29.27 7.12
CA SER A 286 9.03 29.12 8.10
C SER A 286 9.11 30.22 9.17
N ARG A 287 8.06 31.05 9.28
CA ARG A 287 7.87 32.00 10.39
C ARG A 287 7.37 31.24 11.64
N LYS A 288 8.04 31.45 12.77
CA LYS A 288 7.47 31.22 14.11
C LYS A 288 6.35 32.23 14.36
N ILE A 289 5.23 31.77 14.89
CA ILE A 289 4.22 32.62 15.54
C ILE A 289 4.21 32.22 17.03
N TYR A 290 4.12 33.24 17.89
CA TYR A 290 4.15 33.17 19.35
C TYR A 290 2.98 32.40 19.94
#